data_AF-A0A922VJ80-F1
#
_entry.id   AF-A0A922VJ80-F1
#
_cell.length_a   1.000
_cell.length_b   1.000
_cell.length_c   1.000
_cell.angle_alpha   90.00
_cell.angle_beta   90.00
_cell.angle_gamma   90.00
#
_symmetry.space_group_name_H-M   'P 1'
#
loop_
_entity.id
_entity.type
_entity.pdbx_description
1 polymer ?
#
loop_
_entity_poly.entity_id
_entity_poly.type
_entity_poly.pdbx_seq_one_letter_code
_entity_poly.pdbx_strand_id
1 'polypeptide(L)' 'AVADRLRDEILDGRLAAGSRLVEAELAERFGVSRGPVRDALQELARAGWQSICPVAARSSAA' A
#
# COMPACT_ATOMS: atom_id res chain seq x y z
N ALA A 1 -2.95 7.55 -10.99
CA ALA A 1 -2.96 6.09 -10.74
C ALA A 1 -3.20 5.81 -9.25
N VAL A 2 -3.36 4.53 -8.84
CA VAL A 2 -3.50 4.16 -7.41
C VAL A 2 -2.25 4.56 -6.62
N ALA A 3 -1.07 4.45 -7.23
CA ALA A 3 0.21 4.91 -6.66
C ALA A 3 0.22 6.41 -6.33
N ASP A 4 -0.25 7.27 -7.24
CA ASP A 4 -0.31 8.72 -7.01
C ASP A 4 -1.19 9.06 -5.81
N ARG A 5 -2.37 8.43 -5.71
CA ARG A 5 -3.29 8.64 -4.59
C ARG A 5 -2.68 8.19 -3.27
N LEU A 6 -2.03 7.03 -3.24
CA LEU A 6 -1.30 6.56 -2.06
C LEU A 6 -0.21 7.54 -1.66
N ARG A 7 0.58 8.01 -2.64
CA ARG A 7 1.64 9.00 -2.41
C ARG A 7 1.09 10.29 -1.80
N ASP A 8 0.01 10.82 -2.36
CA ASP A 8 -0.62 12.04 -1.89
C ASP A 8 -1.18 11.87 -0.47
N GLU A 9 -1.75 10.71 -0.13
CA GLU A 9 -2.18 10.43 1.24
C GLU A 9 -1.02 10.32 2.25
N ILE A 10 0.11 9.79 1.83
CA ILE A 10 1.31 9.72 2.67
C ILE A 10 1.91 11.12 2.86
N LEU A 11 1.95 11.93 1.80
CA LEU A 11 2.41 13.32 1.84
C LEU A 11 1.51 14.20 2.70
N ASP A 12 0.19 13.99 2.64
CA ASP A 12 -0.79 14.68 3.48
C ASP A 12 -0.78 14.18 4.94
N GLY A 13 0.05 13.19 5.28
CA GLY A 13 0.14 12.62 6.62
C GLY A 13 -1.07 11.78 7.03
N ARG A 14 -1.97 11.46 6.09
CA ARG A 14 -3.12 10.56 6.33
C ARG A 14 -2.67 9.11 6.53
N LEU A 15 -1.56 8.74 5.90
CA LEU A 15 -0.90 7.45 6.09
C LEU A 15 0.50 7.71 6.66
N ALA A 16 0.74 7.30 7.91
CA ALA A 16 2.05 7.48 8.51
C ALA A 16 3.07 6.54 7.87
N ALA A 17 4.27 7.07 7.61
CA ALA A 17 5.43 6.26 7.27
C ALA A 17 5.67 5.23 8.38
N GLY A 18 5.77 3.93 8.03
CA GLY A 18 5.86 2.85 9.02
C GLY A 18 4.53 2.16 9.32
N SER A 19 3.39 2.74 8.93
CA SER A 19 2.08 2.11 9.14
C SER A 19 1.94 0.84 8.31
N ARG A 20 1.34 -0.17 8.94
CA ARG A 20 0.99 -1.43 8.29
C ARG A 20 -0.07 -1.16 7.21
N LEU A 21 0.33 -1.13 5.95
CA LEU A 21 -0.61 -1.03 4.83
C LEU A 21 -1.14 -2.41 4.47
N VAL A 22 -2.46 -2.57 4.52
CA VAL A 22 -3.15 -3.81 4.16
C VAL A 22 -3.75 -3.64 2.76
N GLU A 23 -3.32 -4.49 1.81
CA GLU A 23 -3.78 -4.40 0.41
C GLU A 23 -5.30 -4.47 0.27
N ALA A 24 -5.96 -5.32 1.09
CA ALA A 24 -7.41 -5.48 1.07
C ALA A 24 -8.14 -4.21 1.52
N GLU A 25 -7.68 -3.57 2.60
CA GLU A 25 -8.26 -2.33 3.10
C GLU A 25 -8.07 -1.17 2.12
N LEU A 26 -6.88 -1.08 1.51
CA LEU A 26 -6.60 -0.09 0.48
C LEU A 26 -7.43 -0.34 -0.78
N ALA A 27 -7.62 -1.61 -1.18
CA ALA A 27 -8.45 -1.98 -2.32
C ALA A 27 -9.91 -1.57 -2.10
N GLU A 28 -10.47 -1.87 -0.92
CA GLU A 28 -11.82 -1.44 -0.55
C GLU A 28 -11.93 0.09 -0.51
N ARG A 29 -10.96 0.77 0.12
CA ARG A 29 -10.97 2.23 0.26
C ARG A 29 -10.85 2.97 -1.07
N PHE A 30 -10.02 2.48 -1.99
CA PHE A 30 -9.85 3.07 -3.31
C PHE A 30 -10.88 2.56 -4.33
N GLY A 31 -11.72 1.57 -3.98
CA GLY A 31 -12.71 0.98 -4.87
C GLY A 31 -12.09 0.21 -6.05
N VAL A 32 -10.93 -0.41 -5.83
CA VAL A 32 -10.16 -1.13 -6.85
C VAL A 32 -9.87 -2.57 -6.42
N SER A 33 -9.37 -3.40 -7.33
CA SER A 33 -8.90 -4.75 -6.97
C SER A 33 -7.53 -4.71 -6.28
N ARG A 34 -7.13 -5.84 -5.65
CA ARG A 34 -5.84 -5.94 -4.93
C ARG A 34 -4.62 -5.81 -5.84
N GLY A 35 -4.74 -6.20 -7.12
CA GLY A 35 -3.63 -6.14 -8.10
C GLY A 35 -3.06 -4.71 -8.26
N PRO A 36 -3.89 -3.73 -8.65
CA PRO A 36 -3.48 -2.33 -8.75
C PRO A 36 -2.89 -1.75 -7.46
N VAL A 37 -3.39 -2.16 -6.30
CA VAL A 37 -2.86 -1.74 -5.00
C VAL A 37 -1.47 -2.32 -4.76
N ARG A 38 -1.29 -3.62 -4.99
CA ARG A 38 0.02 -4.28 -4.87
C ARG A 38 1.05 -3.64 -5.80
N ASP A 39 0.66 -3.38 -7.05
CA ASP A 39 1.55 -2.77 -8.05
C ASP A 39 1.94 -1.34 -7.61
N ALA A 40 0.98 -0.57 -7.08
CA ALA A 40 1.24 0.75 -6.51
C ALA A 40 2.19 0.71 -5.30
N LEU A 41 2.01 -0.26 -4.39
CA LEU A 41 2.90 -0.45 -3.24
C LEU A 41 4.32 -0.82 -3.69
N GLN A 42 4.45 -1.70 -4.71
CA GLN A 42 5.75 -2.05 -5.28
C GLN A 42 6.43 -0.86 -5.96
N GLU A 43 5.67 -0.03 -6.68
CA GLU A 43 6.17 1.20 -7.30
C GLU A 43 6.69 2.19 -6.25
N LEU A 44 5.93 2.42 -5.18
CA LEU A 44 6.35 3.29 -4.07
C LEU A 44 7.57 2.73 -3.34
N ALA A 45 7.62 1.42 -3.12
CA ALA A 45 8.79 0.76 -2.53
C ALA A 45 10.06 0.97 -3.39
N ARG A 46 9.95 0.82 -4.72
CA ARG A 46 11.06 1.09 -5.66
C ARG A 46 11.48 2.55 -5.67
N ALA A 47 10.53 3.48 -5.49
CA ALA A 47 10.80 4.90 -5.40
C ALA A 47 11.42 5.35 -4.05
N GLY A 48 11.74 4.41 -3.15
CA GLY A 48 12.44 4.70 -1.89
C GLY A 48 11.52 4.97 -0.70
N TRP A 49 10.21 4.78 -0.84
CA TRP A 49 9.23 4.94 0.24
C TRP A 49 9.20 3.71 1.17
N GLN A 50 10.38 3.20 1.53
CA GLN A 50 10.61 1.91 2.20
C GLN A 50 10.06 1.83 3.63
N SER A 51 9.63 2.96 4.20
CA SER A 51 8.91 2.94 5.48
C SER A 51 7.52 2.30 5.36
N ILE A 52 7.01 2.14 4.15
CA ILE A 52 5.72 1.50 3.89
C ILE A 52 5.96 0.00 3.73
N CYS A 53 6.16 -0.72 4.83
CA CYS A 53 6.30 -2.18 4.76
C CYS A 53 4.91 -2.81 4.53
N PRO A 54 4.63 -3.40 3.35
CA PRO A 54 3.48 -4.28 3.24
C PRO A 54 3.84 -5.54 4.03
N VAL A 55 3.13 -5.78 5.13
CA VAL A 55 3.24 -7.06 5.81
C VAL A 55 2.77 -8.13 4.82
N ALA A 56 3.71 -8.92 4.30
CA ALA A 56 3.35 -10.11 3.55
C ALA A 56 2.42 -10.92 4.46
N ALA A 57 1.16 -11.07 4.02
CA ALA A 57 0.24 -12.00 4.64
C ALA A 57 0.96 -13.35 4.65
N ARG A 58 1.42 -13.77 5.82
CA ARG A 58 1.84 -15.16 6.00
C ARG A 58 0.58 -16.00 5.81
N SER A 59 0.45 -16.55 4.61
CA SER A 59 -0.31 -17.76 4.38
C SER A 59 0.31 -18.82 5.28
N SER A 60 -0.34 -19.11 6.41
CA SER A 60 -0.19 -20.42 7.05
C SER A 60 -1.33 -21.27 6.51
N ALA A 61 -0.99 -22.10 5.53
CA ALA A 61 -1.71 -23.32 5.27
C ALA A 61 -1.34 -24.30 6.40
N ALA A 62 -2.33 -24.74 7.17
CA ALA A 62 -2.46 -26.01 7.91
C ALA A 62 -3.58 -25.86 8.95
#